data_AF-A0A1Y1VT68-F1
#
_entry.id   AF-A0A1Y1VT68-F1
#
_cell.length_a   1.000
_cell.length_b   1.000
_cell.length_c   1.000
_cell.angle_alpha   90.00
_cell.angle_beta   90.00
_cell.angle_gamma   90.00
#
_symmetry.space_group_name_H-M   'P 1'
#
loop_
_entity.id
_entity.type
_entity.pdbx_description
1 polymer ?
#
loop_
_entity_poly.entity_id
_entity_poly.type
_entity_poly.pdbx_seq_one_letter_code
_entity_poly.pdbx_strand_id
1 'polypeptide(L)'
;MPVAEIRLAATFINRTSQDVSVPLNGVKAAAQKIMQRMQQIGYSTAEWKKNTLTPSVADSAAIEWIFVVDSLNFSFWTDKPQANQYTVSLDGQAYRAVNRAMREGIPITDAAYCAGITREQVSYIFRTDDTETQEPIPMLDERVSVLNEVGRVLLEKYQGKFSNVLRQAQGSAQRLVEMVVRDFTCFRDEHMYMDRIVCIYKRAQILVADLWACFEGKGQCQFADIDNITMFADYRVPQALYHFGALSYSERLFNYLDGHPWEVEIRGNSIWAVELIRRQITALGMHEFADEMKGIPIHLTRSVFY
;
A
#
# COMPACT_ATOMS: atom_id res chain seq x y z
N MET A 1 18.53 -7.63 1.73
CA MET A 1 17.14 -8.15 1.57
C MET A 1 16.23 -7.01 2.00
N PRO A 2 15.59 -6.29 1.06
CA PRO A 2 14.88 -5.03 1.30
C PRO A 2 13.84 -5.10 2.40
N VAL A 3 13.17 -6.24 2.58
CA VAL A 3 12.12 -6.34 3.58
C VAL A 3 12.69 -6.46 5.01
N ALA A 4 13.84 -7.11 5.17
CA ALA A 4 14.58 -7.07 6.43
C ALA A 4 15.08 -5.63 6.72
N GLU A 5 15.48 -4.90 5.68
CA GLU A 5 15.88 -3.49 5.77
C GLU A 5 14.72 -2.59 6.21
N ILE A 6 13.48 -2.86 5.80
CA ILE A 6 12.28 -2.11 6.26
C ILE A 6 12.06 -2.28 7.76
N ARG A 7 12.12 -3.51 8.29
CA ARG A 7 11.98 -3.74 9.75
C ARG A 7 13.13 -3.11 10.54
N LEU A 8 14.36 -3.19 10.02
CA LEU A 8 15.53 -2.55 10.62
C LEU A 8 15.38 -1.02 10.63
N ALA A 9 14.93 -0.43 9.53
CA ALA A 9 14.61 0.99 9.43
C ALA A 9 13.53 1.40 10.45
N ALA A 10 12.44 0.64 10.55
CA ALA A 10 11.38 0.91 11.52
C ALA A 10 11.89 0.86 12.97
N THR A 11 12.72 -0.14 13.31
CA THR A 11 13.35 -0.20 14.65
C THR A 11 14.33 0.92 14.92
N PHE A 12 15.10 1.35 13.91
CA PHE A 12 16.03 2.45 14.02
C PHE A 12 15.26 3.75 14.27
N ILE A 13 14.26 4.04 13.43
CA ILE A 13 13.39 5.20 13.56
C ILE A 13 12.75 5.22 14.95
N ASN A 14 12.13 4.13 15.41
CA ASN A 14 11.48 4.09 16.71
C ASN A 14 12.44 4.40 17.89
N ARG A 15 13.70 3.96 17.80
CA ARG A 15 14.70 4.19 18.86
C ARG A 15 15.22 5.62 18.91
N THR A 16 15.15 6.35 17.80
CA THR A 16 15.73 7.68 17.68
C THR A 16 14.69 8.78 17.46
N SER A 17 13.42 8.41 17.29
CA SER A 17 12.31 9.35 17.11
C SER A 17 12.19 10.29 18.30
N GLN A 18 11.93 11.56 18.02
CA GLN A 18 11.77 12.59 19.05
C GLN A 18 10.31 12.93 19.29
N ASP A 19 9.50 12.91 18.23
CA ASP A 19 8.14 13.42 18.26
C ASP A 19 7.09 12.32 18.16
N VAL A 20 7.48 11.10 17.80
CA VAL A 20 6.60 9.94 17.75
C VAL A 20 7.11 8.83 18.66
N SER A 21 6.23 8.25 19.46
CA SER A 21 6.54 7.11 20.32
C SER A 21 5.52 5.98 20.17
N VAL A 22 5.91 4.77 20.58
CA VAL A 22 5.09 3.55 20.54
C VAL A 22 4.87 3.05 21.98
N PRO A 23 3.81 3.50 22.68
CA PRO A 23 3.56 3.12 24.07
C PRO A 23 3.18 1.63 24.18
N LEU A 24 3.95 0.86 24.96
CA LEU A 24 3.71 -0.59 25.12
C LEU A 24 2.34 -0.92 25.71
N ASN A 25 1.80 -0.07 26.59
CA ASN A 25 0.45 -0.27 27.14
C ASN A 25 -0.62 -0.16 26.05
N GLY A 26 -0.47 0.78 25.12
CA GLY A 26 -1.36 0.93 23.98
C GLY A 26 -1.21 -0.20 22.97
N VAL A 27 0.01 -0.67 22.71
CA VAL A 27 0.27 -1.89 21.92
C VAL A 27 -0.48 -3.10 22.50
N LYS A 28 -0.40 -3.31 23.81
CA LYS A 28 -1.11 -4.41 24.49
C LYS A 28 -2.63 -4.28 24.38
N ALA A 29 -3.16 -3.08 24.61
CA ALA A 29 -4.59 -2.82 24.50
C ALA A 29 -5.10 -3.01 23.06
N ALA A 30 -4.35 -2.53 22.07
CA ALA A 30 -4.65 -2.72 20.65
C ALA A 30 -4.65 -4.21 20.28
N ALA A 31 -3.63 -4.95 20.68
CA ALA A 31 -3.53 -6.39 20.45
C ALA A 31 -4.73 -7.16 21.02
N GLN A 32 -5.14 -6.86 22.25
CA GLN A 32 -6.31 -7.48 22.87
C GLN A 32 -7.61 -7.18 22.11
N LYS A 33 -7.83 -5.91 21.73
CA LYS A 33 -9.03 -5.50 20.96
C LYS A 33 -9.07 -6.14 19.57
N ILE A 34 -7.96 -6.15 18.86
CA ILE A 34 -7.84 -6.77 17.54
C ILE A 34 -8.13 -8.27 17.67
N MET A 35 -7.47 -8.95 18.60
CA MET A 35 -7.69 -10.38 18.85
C MET A 35 -9.17 -10.70 19.12
N GLN A 36 -9.83 -9.94 20.00
CA GLN A 36 -11.25 -10.13 20.30
C GLN A 36 -12.14 -9.96 19.05
N ARG A 37 -11.86 -8.95 18.22
CA ARG A 37 -12.61 -8.71 16.98
C ARG A 37 -12.39 -9.81 15.95
N MET A 38 -11.16 -10.30 15.81
CA MET A 38 -10.84 -11.36 14.86
C MET A 38 -11.55 -12.68 15.21
N GLN A 39 -11.64 -13.00 16.51
CA GLN A 39 -12.41 -14.16 16.99
C GLN A 39 -13.93 -14.02 16.73
N GLN A 40 -14.46 -12.80 16.75
CA GLN A 40 -15.90 -12.54 16.55
C GLN A 40 -16.31 -12.57 15.08
N ILE A 41 -15.46 -12.06 14.18
CA ILE A 41 -15.86 -11.76 12.79
C ILE A 41 -15.51 -12.91 11.84
N GLY A 42 -14.52 -13.75 12.16
CA GLY A 42 -14.01 -14.78 11.25
C GLY A 42 -13.33 -14.13 10.04
N TYR A 43 -12.01 -13.98 10.09
CA TYR A 43 -11.28 -13.28 9.03
C TYR A 43 -11.04 -14.17 7.81
N SER A 44 -11.19 -13.63 6.60
CA SER A 44 -10.89 -14.34 5.36
C SER A 44 -10.37 -13.42 4.26
N THR A 45 -9.36 -13.88 3.55
CA THR A 45 -8.80 -13.21 2.35
C THR A 45 -9.80 -13.15 1.19
N ALA A 46 -10.84 -14.00 1.23
CA ALA A 46 -11.94 -13.98 0.26
C ALA A 46 -12.68 -12.63 0.22
N GLU A 47 -12.57 -11.79 1.25
CA GLU A 47 -13.17 -10.46 1.27
C GLU A 47 -12.56 -9.50 0.25
N TRP A 48 -11.28 -9.68 -0.12
CA TRP A 48 -10.66 -8.86 -1.16
C TRP A 48 -11.41 -9.00 -2.50
N LYS A 49 -11.77 -10.24 -2.87
CA LYS A 49 -12.56 -10.54 -4.08
C LYS A 49 -14.01 -10.07 -4.01
N LYS A 50 -14.55 -9.81 -2.82
CA LYS A 50 -15.93 -9.29 -2.66
C LYS A 50 -16.01 -7.80 -2.99
N ASN A 51 -14.89 -7.09 -3.09
CA ASN A 51 -14.89 -5.70 -3.50
C ASN A 51 -15.18 -5.59 -5.00
N THR A 52 -16.24 -4.87 -5.36
CA THR A 52 -16.69 -4.69 -6.74
C THR A 52 -15.75 -3.83 -7.59
N LEU A 53 -14.76 -3.18 -6.97
CA LEU A 53 -13.77 -2.34 -7.64
C LEU A 53 -12.48 -3.09 -8.01
N THR A 54 -12.28 -4.29 -7.48
CA THR A 54 -11.09 -5.11 -7.74
C THR A 54 -11.41 -6.27 -8.70
N PRO A 55 -10.43 -6.81 -9.43
CA PRO A 55 -10.63 -7.99 -10.26
C PRO A 55 -11.23 -9.16 -9.46
N SER A 56 -12.35 -9.70 -9.96
CA SER A 56 -13.03 -10.85 -9.35
C SER A 56 -12.45 -12.20 -9.78
N VAL A 57 -11.70 -12.21 -10.88
CA VAL A 57 -11.05 -13.39 -11.47
C VAL A 57 -9.53 -13.25 -11.33
N ALA A 58 -8.89 -14.30 -10.83
CA ALA A 58 -7.44 -14.35 -10.64
C ALA A 58 -6.75 -14.84 -11.93
N ASP A 59 -6.55 -13.93 -12.89
CA ASP A 59 -5.94 -14.21 -14.18
C ASP A 59 -4.83 -13.20 -14.53
N SER A 60 -4.24 -13.34 -15.73
CA SER A 60 -3.20 -12.43 -16.19
C SER A 60 -3.69 -10.98 -16.30
N ALA A 61 -4.96 -10.73 -16.62
CA ALA A 61 -5.49 -9.38 -16.71
C ALA A 61 -5.57 -8.72 -15.33
N ALA A 62 -5.90 -9.49 -14.29
CA ALA A 62 -5.85 -9.02 -12.90
C ALA A 62 -4.43 -8.61 -12.48
N ILE A 63 -3.41 -9.37 -12.87
CA ILE A 63 -2.00 -9.03 -12.58
C ILE A 63 -1.63 -7.66 -13.17
N GLU A 64 -1.93 -7.44 -14.45
CA GLU A 64 -1.60 -6.17 -15.11
C GLU A 64 -2.42 -5.00 -14.53
N TRP A 65 -3.68 -5.24 -14.17
CA TRP A 65 -4.54 -4.25 -13.52
C TRP A 65 -4.00 -3.83 -12.13
N ILE A 66 -3.68 -4.81 -11.28
CA ILE A 66 -3.15 -4.57 -9.93
C ILE A 66 -1.86 -3.77 -10.02
N PHE A 67 -0.97 -4.14 -10.95
CA PHE A 67 0.28 -3.41 -11.13
C PHE A 67 0.09 -1.93 -11.47
N VAL A 68 -0.80 -1.60 -12.41
CA VAL A 68 -1.09 -0.20 -12.76
C VAL A 68 -1.69 0.55 -11.56
N VAL A 69 -2.65 -0.07 -10.90
CA VAL A 69 -3.36 0.54 -9.77
C VAL A 69 -2.43 0.82 -8.60
N ASP A 70 -1.56 -0.12 -8.25
CA ASP A 70 -0.63 0.04 -7.14
C ASP A 70 0.54 0.96 -7.47
N SER A 71 0.91 1.07 -8.75
CA SER A 71 1.81 2.11 -9.23
C SER A 71 1.21 3.50 -8.98
N LEU A 72 -0.12 3.64 -9.06
CA LEU A 72 -0.84 4.90 -8.87
C LEU A 72 -1.43 5.08 -7.46
N ASN A 73 -1.03 4.25 -6.49
CA ASN A 73 -1.47 4.34 -5.10
C ASN A 73 -0.76 5.50 -4.37
N PHE A 74 -1.08 6.72 -4.78
CA PHE A 74 -0.65 7.95 -4.11
C PHE A 74 -1.55 8.23 -2.90
N SER A 75 -0.95 8.73 -1.84
CA SER A 75 -1.70 9.40 -0.78
C SER A 75 -1.89 10.86 -1.20
N PHE A 76 -3.14 11.33 -1.23
CA PHE A 76 -3.45 12.73 -1.51
C PHE A 76 -4.39 13.24 -0.42
N TRP A 77 -3.83 14.06 0.48
CA TRP A 77 -4.60 14.85 1.43
C TRP A 77 -4.81 16.24 0.84
N THR A 78 -5.94 16.83 1.20
CA THR A 78 -6.26 18.20 0.81
C THR A 78 -6.96 18.87 1.97
N ASP A 79 -6.50 20.06 2.32
CA ASP A 79 -7.18 20.92 3.31
C ASP A 79 -8.41 21.61 2.71
N LYS A 80 -8.69 21.35 1.42
CA LYS A 80 -9.88 21.86 0.77
C LYS A 80 -11.13 21.30 1.45
N PRO A 81 -12.17 22.13 1.67
CA PRO A 81 -13.48 21.66 2.09
C PRO A 81 -13.96 20.51 1.19
N GLN A 82 -14.72 19.56 1.74
CA GLN A 82 -15.16 18.36 1.03
C GLN A 82 -15.82 18.65 -0.33
N ALA A 83 -16.52 19.78 -0.46
CA ALA A 83 -17.14 20.23 -1.71
C ALA A 83 -16.14 20.55 -2.84
N ASN A 84 -14.87 20.82 -2.50
CA ASN A 84 -13.82 21.23 -3.45
C ASN A 84 -12.71 20.17 -3.54
N GLN A 85 -13.02 18.91 -3.24
CA GLN A 85 -12.10 17.79 -3.37
C GLN A 85 -12.36 17.06 -4.69
N TYR A 86 -11.29 16.55 -5.30
CA TYR A 86 -11.44 15.59 -6.40
C TYR A 86 -12.31 14.43 -5.93
N THR A 87 -13.38 14.16 -6.67
CA THR A 87 -14.29 13.05 -6.39
C THR A 87 -14.57 12.25 -7.64
N VAL A 88 -14.47 10.94 -7.50
CA VAL A 88 -15.17 9.98 -8.35
C VAL A 88 -16.28 9.42 -7.46
N SER A 89 -17.49 9.30 -7.97
CA SER A 89 -18.68 8.89 -7.22
C SER A 89 -18.40 7.69 -6.29
N LEU A 90 -18.23 7.98 -4.99
CA LEU A 90 -17.93 7.09 -3.84
C LEU A 90 -16.50 6.51 -3.75
N ASP A 91 -16.09 6.16 -2.53
CA ASP A 91 -14.75 5.69 -2.12
C ASP A 91 -14.07 4.72 -3.12
N GLY A 92 -12.74 4.83 -3.24
CA GLY A 92 -11.92 4.06 -4.20
C GLY A 92 -11.62 4.77 -5.53
N GLN A 93 -11.32 6.06 -5.47
CA GLN A 93 -11.31 6.97 -6.63
C GLN A 93 -10.39 6.55 -7.79
N ALA A 94 -9.17 6.07 -7.49
CA ALA A 94 -8.23 5.62 -8.52
C ALA A 94 -8.67 4.32 -9.19
N TYR A 95 -9.21 3.36 -8.41
CA TYR A 95 -9.67 2.06 -8.93
C TYR A 95 -10.86 2.26 -9.87
N ARG A 96 -11.78 3.17 -9.49
CA ARG A 96 -12.93 3.55 -10.33
C ARG A 96 -12.49 4.22 -11.62
N ALA A 97 -11.54 5.17 -11.58
CA ALA A 97 -11.04 5.83 -12.78
C ALA A 97 -10.39 4.85 -13.77
N VAL A 98 -9.57 3.92 -13.27
CA VAL A 98 -8.95 2.85 -14.08
C VAL A 98 -10.03 1.94 -14.67
N ASN A 99 -10.99 1.48 -13.85
CA ASN A 99 -12.09 0.63 -14.32
C ASN A 99 -12.99 1.35 -15.35
N ARG A 100 -13.26 2.64 -15.16
CA ARG A 100 -14.02 3.47 -16.10
C ARG A 100 -13.28 3.59 -17.44
N ALA A 101 -11.98 3.89 -17.41
CA ALA A 101 -11.15 3.95 -18.61
C ALA A 101 -11.18 2.62 -19.39
N MET A 102 -11.06 1.49 -18.70
CA MET A 102 -11.15 0.17 -19.36
C MET A 102 -12.52 -0.10 -19.98
N ARG A 103 -13.62 0.29 -19.31
CA ARG A 103 -14.98 0.19 -19.88
C ARG A 103 -15.16 1.09 -21.11
N GLU A 104 -14.46 2.22 -21.16
CA GLU A 104 -14.40 3.13 -22.31
C GLU A 104 -13.47 2.65 -23.44
N GLY A 105 -12.86 1.46 -23.29
CA GLY A 105 -11.97 0.88 -24.28
C GLY A 105 -10.55 1.46 -24.26
N ILE A 106 -10.18 2.22 -23.21
CA ILE A 106 -8.83 2.74 -23.03
C ILE A 106 -7.93 1.60 -22.48
N PRO A 107 -6.85 1.22 -23.17
CA PRO A 107 -5.98 0.12 -22.77
C PRO A 107 -4.97 0.58 -21.71
N ILE A 108 -5.44 1.10 -20.57
CA ILE A 108 -4.61 1.65 -19.49
C ILE A 108 -3.70 0.60 -18.80
N THR A 109 -3.92 -0.69 -19.05
CA THR A 109 -3.06 -1.79 -18.59
C THR A 109 -2.08 -2.29 -19.65
N ASP A 110 -2.08 -1.67 -20.84
CA ASP A 110 -1.12 -1.98 -21.89
C ASP A 110 0.15 -1.14 -21.75
N ALA A 111 1.31 -1.81 -21.74
CA ALA A 111 2.60 -1.15 -21.54
C ALA A 111 2.94 -0.15 -22.65
N ALA A 112 2.55 -0.42 -23.92
CA ALA A 112 2.82 0.50 -25.02
C ALA A 112 1.94 1.75 -24.96
N TYR A 113 0.68 1.58 -24.55
CA TYR A 113 -0.20 2.72 -24.26
C TYR A 113 0.35 3.57 -23.11
N CYS A 114 0.71 2.95 -21.98
CA CYS A 114 1.27 3.65 -20.82
C CYS A 114 2.57 4.39 -21.14
N ALA A 115 3.48 3.78 -21.91
CA ALA A 115 4.76 4.39 -22.27
C ALA A 115 4.61 5.70 -23.06
N GLY A 116 3.53 5.85 -23.82
CA GLY A 116 3.24 7.04 -24.63
C GLY A 116 2.05 7.86 -24.14
N ILE A 117 1.52 7.60 -22.94
CA ILE A 117 0.30 8.27 -22.46
C ILE A 117 0.58 9.77 -22.23
N THR A 118 -0.31 10.63 -22.71
CA THR A 118 -0.18 12.08 -22.56
C THR A 118 -0.88 12.59 -21.31
N ARG A 119 -0.52 13.81 -20.89
CA ARG A 119 -1.17 14.50 -19.77
C ARG A 119 -2.68 14.67 -19.97
N GLU A 120 -3.11 14.97 -21.18
CA GLU A 120 -4.53 15.15 -21.54
C GLU A 120 -5.28 13.82 -21.40
N GLN A 121 -4.65 12.71 -21.82
CA GLN A 121 -5.24 11.37 -21.67
C GLN A 121 -5.35 10.98 -20.20
N VAL A 122 -4.32 11.22 -19.38
CA VAL A 122 -4.37 10.96 -17.93
C VAL A 122 -5.43 11.85 -17.27
N SER A 123 -5.52 13.13 -17.63
CA SER A 123 -6.56 14.05 -17.14
C SER A 123 -7.95 13.52 -17.47
N TYR A 124 -8.15 13.01 -18.69
CA TYR A 124 -9.42 12.41 -19.10
C TYR A 124 -9.75 11.12 -18.32
N ILE A 125 -8.78 10.23 -18.13
CA ILE A 125 -8.96 8.99 -17.37
C ILE A 125 -9.38 9.31 -15.93
N PHE A 126 -8.66 10.22 -15.28
CA PHE A 126 -8.85 10.65 -13.90
C PHE A 126 -9.67 11.94 -13.78
N ARG A 127 -10.62 12.15 -14.69
CA ARG A 127 -11.57 13.27 -14.58
C ARG A 127 -12.53 13.06 -13.41
N THR A 128 -12.89 14.14 -12.73
CA THR A 128 -13.88 14.12 -11.65
C THR A 128 -15.27 13.79 -12.20
N ASP A 129 -16.11 13.15 -11.38
CA ASP A 129 -17.55 13.02 -11.68
C ASP A 129 -18.33 14.28 -11.29
N ASP A 130 -17.73 15.16 -10.50
CA ASP A 130 -18.31 16.44 -10.10
C ASP A 130 -18.23 17.45 -11.26
N THR A 131 -19.39 17.69 -11.87
CA THR A 131 -19.55 18.63 -12.98
C THR A 131 -19.56 20.09 -12.56
N GLU A 132 -19.74 20.39 -11.27
CA GLU A 132 -19.80 21.76 -10.74
C GLU A 132 -18.40 22.30 -10.43
N THR A 133 -17.60 21.56 -9.66
CA THR A 133 -16.26 22.04 -9.26
C THR A 133 -15.18 21.74 -10.28
N GLN A 134 -15.32 20.64 -11.04
CA GLN A 134 -14.34 20.18 -12.02
C GLN A 134 -12.90 20.09 -11.48
N GLU A 135 -12.75 19.88 -10.16
CA GLU A 135 -11.44 19.84 -9.51
C GLU A 135 -10.61 18.69 -10.13
N PRO A 136 -9.40 18.97 -10.65
CA PRO A 136 -8.55 17.94 -11.24
C PRO A 136 -8.01 17.00 -10.17
N ILE A 137 -7.66 15.77 -10.56
CA ILE A 137 -6.98 14.85 -9.65
C ILE A 137 -5.65 15.49 -9.16
N PRO A 138 -5.37 15.48 -7.84
CA PRO A 138 -4.09 15.95 -7.33
C PRO A 138 -2.94 15.14 -7.92
N MET A 139 -1.75 15.71 -8.08
CA MET A 139 -0.55 15.03 -8.59
C MET A 139 -0.76 14.37 -9.98
N LEU A 140 -1.35 15.12 -10.91
CA LEU A 140 -1.62 14.64 -12.26
C LEU A 140 -0.32 14.37 -13.03
N ASP A 141 0.65 15.25 -12.94
CA ASP A 141 1.92 15.16 -13.68
C ASP A 141 2.79 13.99 -13.18
N GLU A 142 2.73 13.70 -11.89
CA GLU A 142 3.35 12.53 -11.29
C GLU A 142 2.68 11.23 -11.78
N ARG A 143 1.36 11.21 -11.96
CA ARG A 143 0.66 10.05 -12.55
C ARG A 143 1.08 9.79 -13.99
N VAL A 144 1.21 10.85 -14.80
CA VAL A 144 1.74 10.75 -16.17
C VAL A 144 3.14 10.14 -16.14
N SER A 145 4.02 10.71 -15.30
CA SER A 145 5.40 10.26 -15.17
C SER A 145 5.49 8.79 -14.76
N VAL A 146 4.68 8.37 -13.78
CA VAL A 146 4.62 6.97 -13.34
C VAL A 146 4.13 6.06 -14.45
N LEU A 147 3.05 6.40 -15.16
CA LEU A 147 2.52 5.58 -16.26
C LEU A 147 3.54 5.43 -17.40
N ASN A 148 4.20 6.53 -17.80
CA ASN A 148 5.25 6.49 -18.80
C ASN A 148 6.42 5.60 -18.35
N GLU A 149 6.85 5.73 -17.09
CA GLU A 149 7.92 4.92 -16.55
C GLU A 149 7.58 3.43 -16.57
N VAL A 150 6.44 3.04 -16.00
CA VAL A 150 6.08 1.62 -15.89
C VAL A 150 5.91 0.99 -17.26
N GLY A 151 5.28 1.70 -18.21
CA GLY A 151 5.14 1.23 -19.59
C GLY A 151 6.49 1.01 -20.26
N ARG A 152 7.38 2.01 -20.18
CA ARG A 152 8.73 1.95 -20.75
C ARG A 152 9.55 0.79 -20.17
N VAL A 153 9.60 0.66 -18.84
CA VAL A 153 10.36 -0.41 -18.17
C VAL A 153 9.81 -1.79 -18.53
N LEU A 154 8.49 -1.95 -18.60
CA LEU A 154 7.87 -3.21 -19.01
C LEU A 154 8.25 -3.58 -20.44
N LEU A 155 8.22 -2.64 -21.38
CA LEU A 155 8.60 -2.89 -22.78
C LEU A 155 10.08 -3.28 -22.91
N GLU A 156 10.97 -2.54 -22.25
CA GLU A 156 12.43 -2.73 -22.35
C GLU A 156 12.90 -4.06 -21.72
N LYS A 157 12.35 -4.43 -20.56
CA LYS A 157 12.89 -5.52 -19.73
C LYS A 157 11.99 -6.75 -19.62
N TYR A 158 10.69 -6.58 -19.84
CA TYR A 158 9.68 -7.56 -19.44
C TYR A 158 8.67 -7.87 -20.55
N GLN A 159 9.02 -7.66 -21.82
CA GLN A 159 8.17 -7.94 -22.99
C GLN A 159 6.76 -7.32 -22.87
N GLY A 160 6.67 -6.16 -22.24
CA GLY A 160 5.43 -5.40 -22.07
C GLY A 160 4.44 -5.97 -21.05
N LYS A 161 4.82 -6.92 -20.19
CA LYS A 161 3.90 -7.58 -19.24
C LYS A 161 4.48 -7.71 -17.84
N PHE A 162 3.77 -7.24 -16.83
CA PHE A 162 4.18 -7.35 -15.42
C PHE A 162 4.16 -8.80 -14.92
N SER A 163 3.29 -9.65 -15.48
CA SER A 163 3.32 -11.10 -15.25
C SER A 163 4.70 -11.75 -15.54
N ASN A 164 5.54 -11.14 -16.37
CA ASN A 164 6.93 -11.58 -16.56
C ASN A 164 7.85 -11.21 -15.38
N VAL A 165 7.63 -10.07 -14.72
CA VAL A 165 8.31 -9.71 -13.47
C VAL A 165 7.95 -10.72 -12.39
N LEU A 166 6.66 -11.02 -12.25
CA LEU A 166 6.15 -12.00 -11.28
C LEU A 166 6.76 -13.39 -11.47
N ARG A 167 6.83 -13.89 -12.72
CA ARG A 167 7.51 -15.16 -13.02
C ARG A 167 8.99 -15.15 -12.63
N GLN A 168 9.70 -14.05 -12.89
CA GLN A 168 11.11 -13.92 -12.53
C GLN A 168 11.36 -13.81 -11.01
N ALA A 169 10.34 -13.45 -10.23
CA ALA A 169 10.39 -13.48 -8.77
C ALA A 169 10.33 -14.91 -8.18
N GLN A 170 9.98 -15.92 -8.99
CA GLN A 170 10.05 -17.35 -8.62
C GLN A 170 9.33 -17.69 -7.30
N GLY A 171 8.18 -17.07 -7.05
CA GLY A 171 7.40 -17.31 -5.82
C GLY A 171 8.07 -16.75 -4.55
N SER A 172 8.92 -15.74 -4.66
CA SER A 172 9.42 -14.96 -3.51
C SER A 172 8.86 -13.53 -3.51
N ALA A 173 8.13 -13.20 -2.45
CA ALA A 173 7.66 -11.87 -2.12
C ALA A 173 8.83 -10.88 -1.95
N GLN A 174 9.89 -11.29 -1.26
CA GLN A 174 11.07 -10.42 -1.07
C GLN A 174 11.76 -10.11 -2.39
N ARG A 175 11.94 -11.14 -3.24
CA ARG A 175 12.52 -10.97 -4.57
C ARG A 175 11.65 -10.10 -5.47
N LEU A 176 10.32 -10.22 -5.36
CA LEU A 176 9.40 -9.35 -6.10
C LEU A 176 9.56 -7.89 -5.67
N VAL A 177 9.62 -7.60 -4.36
CA VAL A 177 9.90 -6.25 -3.84
C VAL A 177 11.26 -5.74 -4.35
N GLU A 178 12.31 -6.56 -4.28
CA GLU A 178 13.65 -6.23 -4.80
C GLU A 178 13.62 -5.81 -6.27
N MET A 179 12.99 -6.63 -7.11
CA MET A 179 12.89 -6.37 -8.55
C MET A 179 12.09 -5.12 -8.85
N VAL A 180 10.96 -4.94 -8.17
CA VAL A 180 10.07 -3.78 -8.36
C VAL A 180 10.80 -2.48 -8.00
N VAL A 181 11.40 -2.40 -6.81
CA VAL A 181 12.11 -1.19 -6.35
C VAL A 181 13.36 -0.90 -7.19
N ARG A 182 14.07 -1.95 -7.63
CA ARG A 182 15.25 -1.81 -8.48
C ARG A 182 14.90 -1.22 -9.84
N ASP A 183 13.89 -1.79 -10.51
CA ASP A 183 13.62 -1.50 -11.92
C ASP A 183 12.61 -0.38 -12.16
N PHE A 184 11.69 -0.16 -11.22
CA PHE A 184 10.66 0.89 -11.29
C PHE A 184 10.93 1.91 -10.18
N THR A 185 11.56 3.02 -10.54
CA THR A 185 11.98 4.07 -9.60
C THR A 185 10.81 4.72 -8.89
N CYS A 186 9.61 4.77 -9.49
CA CYS A 186 8.40 5.20 -8.79
C CYS A 186 8.08 4.37 -7.52
N PHE A 187 8.56 3.13 -7.40
CA PHE A 187 8.37 2.33 -6.19
C PHE A 187 9.45 2.57 -5.11
N ARG A 188 10.50 3.36 -5.39
CA ARG A 188 11.53 3.72 -4.41
C ARG A 188 10.96 4.74 -3.42
N ASP A 189 10.92 4.32 -2.18
CA ASP A 189 10.37 5.06 -1.04
C ASP A 189 11.43 5.06 0.04
N GLU A 190 12.45 5.89 -0.24
CA GLU A 190 13.72 6.01 0.46
C GLU A 190 13.86 7.42 1.00
N HIS A 191 14.22 7.56 2.26
CA HIS A 191 14.26 8.84 2.95
C HIS A 191 15.58 9.01 3.69
N MET A 192 16.13 10.22 3.71
CA MET A 192 17.24 10.56 4.59
C MET A 192 16.70 10.82 5.99
N TYR A 193 17.14 10.05 6.98
CA TYR A 193 16.75 10.20 8.38
C TYR A 193 17.97 9.99 9.29
N MET A 194 18.35 11.03 10.04
CA MET A 194 19.53 11.04 10.91
C MET A 194 20.80 10.50 10.21
N ASP A 195 21.12 11.08 9.06
CA ASP A 195 22.29 10.73 8.21
C ASP A 195 22.30 9.29 7.69
N ARG A 196 21.15 8.61 7.68
CA ARG A 196 20.99 7.28 7.14
C ARG A 196 19.84 7.23 6.15
N ILE A 197 20.01 6.48 5.07
CA ILE A 197 18.91 6.14 4.18
C ILE A 197 18.06 5.08 4.86
N VAL A 198 16.77 5.38 5.02
CA VAL A 198 15.75 4.45 5.52
C VAL A 198 14.75 4.15 4.42
N CYS A 199 14.36 2.87 4.30
CA CYS A 199 13.50 2.40 3.23
C CYS A 199 12.16 1.89 3.79
N ILE A 200 11.05 2.30 3.18
CA ILE A 200 9.69 1.91 3.61
C ILE A 200 8.99 1.08 2.52
N TYR A 201 9.24 1.39 1.24
CA TYR A 201 8.74 0.66 0.06
C TYR A 201 7.23 0.36 0.10
N LYS A 202 6.42 1.32 0.57
CA LYS A 202 4.96 1.14 0.82
C LYS A 202 4.24 0.50 -0.39
N ARG A 203 4.35 1.13 -1.57
CA ARG A 203 3.66 0.68 -2.78
C ARG A 203 4.11 -0.70 -3.25
N ALA A 204 5.41 -1.03 -3.09
CA ALA A 204 5.91 -2.34 -3.47
C ALA A 204 5.36 -3.43 -2.55
N GLN A 205 5.23 -3.14 -1.26
CA GLN A 205 4.62 -4.07 -0.30
C GLN A 205 3.12 -4.27 -0.53
N ILE A 206 2.38 -3.21 -0.90
CA ILE A 206 0.96 -3.29 -1.29
C ILE A 206 0.82 -4.18 -2.53
N LEU A 207 1.63 -3.93 -3.57
CA LEU A 207 1.61 -4.70 -4.81
C LEU A 207 1.74 -6.21 -4.60
N VAL A 208 2.73 -6.64 -3.79
CA VAL A 208 2.93 -8.07 -3.51
C VAL A 208 1.69 -8.70 -2.87
N ALA A 209 1.04 -7.97 -1.98
CA ALA A 209 -0.07 -8.52 -1.23
C ALA A 209 -1.42 -8.41 -1.90
N ASP A 210 -1.68 -7.38 -2.71
CA ASP A 210 -2.87 -7.33 -3.55
C ASP A 210 -2.81 -8.45 -4.60
N LEU A 211 -1.62 -8.73 -5.15
CA LEU A 211 -1.39 -9.94 -5.98
C LEU A 211 -1.66 -11.23 -5.21
N TRP A 212 -1.11 -11.36 -4.00
CA TRP A 212 -1.32 -12.56 -3.18
C TRP A 212 -2.79 -12.74 -2.80
N ALA A 213 -3.49 -11.67 -2.41
CA ALA A 213 -4.90 -11.67 -2.01
C ALA A 213 -5.81 -12.00 -3.19
N CYS A 214 -5.60 -11.37 -4.35
CA CYS A 214 -6.35 -11.66 -5.57
C CYS A 214 -6.28 -13.15 -5.96
N PHE A 215 -5.12 -13.76 -5.79
CA PHE A 215 -4.88 -15.17 -6.13
C PHE A 215 -5.06 -16.13 -4.96
N GLU A 216 -5.41 -15.63 -3.77
CA GLU A 216 -5.50 -16.40 -2.52
C GLU A 216 -4.24 -17.25 -2.25
N GLY A 217 -3.06 -16.70 -2.57
CA GLY A 217 -1.78 -17.38 -2.43
C GLY A 217 -1.58 -18.60 -3.34
N LYS A 218 -2.30 -18.67 -4.48
CA LYS A 218 -2.20 -19.77 -5.45
C LYS A 218 -1.52 -19.32 -6.75
N GLY A 219 -1.09 -20.30 -7.55
CA GLY A 219 -0.55 -20.07 -8.89
C GLY A 219 0.73 -19.22 -8.86
N GLN A 220 0.82 -18.23 -9.75
CA GLN A 220 2.02 -17.38 -9.88
C GLN A 220 2.23 -16.44 -8.67
N CYS A 221 1.20 -16.22 -7.85
CA CYS A 221 1.23 -15.39 -6.65
C CYS A 221 1.34 -16.22 -5.37
N GLN A 222 1.71 -17.50 -5.47
CA GLN A 222 2.09 -18.30 -4.31
C GLN A 222 3.50 -17.88 -3.86
N PHE A 223 3.57 -17.07 -2.82
CA PHE A 223 4.83 -16.62 -2.25
C PHE A 223 5.20 -17.44 -1.02
N ALA A 224 6.35 -18.11 -1.06
CA ALA A 224 6.83 -18.96 0.05
C ALA A 224 7.20 -18.17 1.31
N ASP A 225 7.47 -16.88 1.14
CA ASP A 225 8.04 -15.98 2.13
C ASP A 225 7.15 -14.75 2.35
N ILE A 226 5.85 -14.87 2.07
CA ILE A 226 4.85 -13.79 2.17
C ILE A 226 4.82 -13.13 3.55
N ASP A 227 5.01 -13.89 4.63
CA ASP A 227 5.06 -13.39 6.01
C ASP A 227 6.21 -12.41 6.27
N ASN A 228 7.17 -12.32 5.35
CA ASN A 228 8.23 -11.36 5.47
C ASN A 228 7.76 -9.94 5.18
N ILE A 229 6.78 -9.70 4.31
CA ILE A 229 6.32 -8.33 4.07
C ILE A 229 5.69 -7.74 5.33
N THR A 230 5.89 -6.44 5.54
CA THR A 230 5.44 -5.75 6.74
C THR A 230 4.05 -5.14 6.53
N MET A 231 3.53 -4.52 7.59
CA MET A 231 2.45 -3.57 7.41
C MET A 231 2.89 -2.47 6.43
N PHE A 232 1.97 -2.01 5.56
CA PHE A 232 2.21 -0.79 4.80
C PHE A 232 1.91 0.45 5.68
N ALA A 233 2.80 1.44 5.65
CA ALA A 233 2.59 2.72 6.34
C ALA A 233 1.68 3.64 5.51
N ASP A 234 0.38 3.31 5.46
CA ASP A 234 -0.65 4.21 4.96
C ASP A 234 -1.18 5.10 6.09
N TYR A 235 -1.57 6.34 5.81
CA TYR A 235 -1.87 7.37 6.81
C TYR A 235 -3.04 7.04 7.74
N ARG A 236 -3.96 6.16 7.34
CA ARG A 236 -5.06 5.69 8.21
C ARG A 236 -4.58 4.80 9.34
N VAL A 237 -3.50 4.06 9.09
CA VAL A 237 -2.97 3.16 10.10
C VAL A 237 -2.38 3.93 11.28
N PRO A 238 -1.51 4.95 11.11
CA PRO A 238 -1.09 5.82 12.20
C PRO A 238 -2.26 6.45 12.96
N GLN A 239 -3.34 6.86 12.28
CA GLN A 239 -4.53 7.41 12.94
C GLN A 239 -5.23 6.36 13.82
N ALA A 240 -5.43 5.15 13.29
CA ALA A 240 -6.01 4.05 14.05
C ALA A 240 -5.13 3.66 15.24
N LEU A 241 -3.82 3.56 15.03
CA LEU A 241 -2.85 3.25 16.09
C LEU A 241 -2.84 4.33 17.17
N TYR A 242 -2.89 5.60 16.79
CA TYR A 242 -3.02 6.72 17.73
C TYR A 242 -4.31 6.62 18.52
N HIS A 243 -5.45 6.35 17.87
CA HIS A 243 -6.74 6.14 18.54
C HIS A 243 -6.71 4.98 19.54
N PHE A 244 -6.01 3.88 19.22
CA PHE A 244 -5.81 2.76 20.14
C PHE A 244 -4.71 3.00 21.19
N GLY A 245 -4.04 4.14 21.17
CA GLY A 245 -2.92 4.49 22.05
C GLY A 245 -1.61 3.76 21.73
N ALA A 246 -1.55 3.01 20.63
CA ALA A 246 -0.35 2.31 20.16
C ALA A 246 0.66 3.26 19.48
N LEU A 247 0.25 4.50 19.15
CA LEU A 247 1.12 5.61 18.81
C LEU A 247 0.80 6.82 19.69
N SER A 248 1.80 7.65 19.94
CA SER A 248 1.66 8.94 20.61
C SER A 248 2.54 9.98 19.94
N TYR A 249 2.07 11.22 19.89
CA TYR A 249 2.72 12.36 19.26
C TYR A 249 3.08 13.42 20.31
N SER A 250 4.20 14.12 20.12
CA SER A 250 4.54 15.30 20.90
C SER A 250 3.56 16.45 20.62
N GLU A 251 3.46 17.41 21.55
CA GLU A 251 2.66 18.63 21.33
C GLU A 251 3.12 19.43 20.11
N ARG A 252 4.44 19.41 19.84
CA ARG A 252 5.03 20.10 18.69
C ARG A 252 4.53 19.51 17.37
N LEU A 253 4.54 18.19 17.24
CA LEU A 253 4.05 17.49 16.05
C LEU A 253 2.53 17.64 15.88
N PHE A 254 1.77 17.66 16.99
CA PHE A 254 0.32 17.83 16.91
C PHE A 254 -0.09 19.19 16.30
N ASN A 255 0.77 20.21 16.47
CA ASN A 255 0.53 21.57 16.00
C ASN A 255 1.09 21.85 14.60
N TYR A 256 1.74 20.87 13.94
CA TYR A 256 2.42 21.08 12.67
C TYR A 256 2.45 19.79 11.84
N LEU A 257 1.62 19.72 10.80
CA LEU A 257 1.51 18.56 9.89
C LEU A 257 1.90 18.98 8.48
N ASP A 258 3.13 19.46 8.29
CA ASP A 258 3.65 19.72 6.95
C ASP A 258 5.09 19.19 6.80
N GLY A 259 5.41 18.68 5.61
CA GLY A 259 6.56 17.81 5.30
C GLY A 259 7.87 18.11 6.04
N HIS A 260 8.22 17.25 6.99
CA HIS A 260 9.40 17.31 7.87
C HIS A 260 9.76 15.86 8.29
N PRO A 261 10.94 15.54 8.87
CA PRO A 261 11.28 14.20 9.39
C PRO A 261 10.19 13.50 10.22
N TRP A 262 9.23 14.24 10.73
CA TRP A 262 8.04 13.71 11.40
C TRP A 262 7.24 12.73 10.54
N GLU A 263 7.13 12.90 9.22
CA GLU A 263 6.43 11.92 8.38
C GLU A 263 7.16 10.57 8.44
N VAL A 264 8.50 10.59 8.35
CA VAL A 264 9.34 9.39 8.45
C VAL A 264 9.21 8.77 9.85
N GLU A 265 9.16 9.58 10.91
CA GLU A 265 8.90 9.11 12.28
C GLU A 265 7.52 8.43 12.39
N ILE A 266 6.46 9.07 11.91
CA ILE A 266 5.10 8.52 11.96
C ILE A 266 5.05 7.17 11.22
N ARG A 267 5.59 7.12 10.00
CA ARG A 267 5.56 5.92 9.16
C ARG A 267 6.40 4.78 9.73
N GLY A 268 7.63 5.07 10.18
CA GLY A 268 8.53 4.09 10.79
C GLY A 268 7.99 3.55 12.12
N ASN A 269 7.49 4.42 13.00
CA ASN A 269 6.88 4.01 14.26
C ASN A 269 5.58 3.23 14.05
N SER A 270 4.80 3.55 13.00
CA SER A 270 3.60 2.76 12.66
C SER A 270 3.96 1.32 12.32
N ILE A 271 4.95 1.11 11.43
CA ILE A 271 5.45 -0.23 11.08
C ILE A 271 5.87 -0.98 12.34
N TRP A 272 6.61 -0.30 13.22
CA TRP A 272 7.09 -0.90 14.46
C TRP A 272 5.97 -1.22 15.44
N ALA A 273 4.99 -0.34 15.62
CA ALA A 273 3.83 -0.55 16.48
C ALA A 273 3.06 -1.81 16.08
N VAL A 274 2.81 -2.02 14.78
CA VAL A 274 2.11 -3.23 14.31
C VAL A 274 2.95 -4.49 14.42
N GLU A 275 4.26 -4.41 14.21
CA GLU A 275 5.16 -5.54 14.51
C GLU A 275 5.08 -5.93 15.99
N LEU A 276 5.04 -4.96 16.91
CA LEU A 276 4.86 -5.24 18.35
C LEU A 276 3.46 -5.79 18.68
N ILE A 277 2.40 -5.26 18.07
CA ILE A 277 1.03 -5.79 18.22
C ILE A 277 0.97 -7.25 17.78
N ARG A 278 1.54 -7.59 16.62
CA ARG A 278 1.62 -8.97 16.11
C ARG A 278 2.32 -9.89 17.10
N ARG A 279 3.49 -9.48 17.61
CA ARG A 279 4.23 -10.25 18.63
C ARG A 279 3.40 -10.46 19.88
N GLN A 280 2.65 -9.43 20.30
CA GLN A 280 1.77 -9.51 21.46
C GLN A 280 0.60 -10.48 21.21
N ILE A 281 -0.04 -10.45 20.04
CA ILE A 281 -1.11 -11.40 19.66
C ILE A 281 -0.56 -12.84 19.66
N THR A 282 0.63 -13.05 19.07
CA THR A 282 1.28 -14.36 19.03
C THR A 282 1.59 -14.88 20.44
N ALA A 283 2.09 -14.01 21.32
CA ALA A 283 2.41 -14.36 22.70
C ALA A 283 1.17 -14.65 23.56
N LEU A 284 -0.01 -14.13 23.20
CA LEU A 284 -1.28 -14.38 23.89
C LEU A 284 -1.85 -15.79 23.63
N GLY A 285 -1.16 -16.65 22.86
CA GLY A 285 -1.34 -18.10 22.94
C GLY A 285 -2.38 -18.71 22.00
N MET A 286 -2.60 -18.12 20.83
CA MET A 286 -3.34 -18.81 19.75
C MET A 286 -2.35 -19.43 18.75
N HIS A 287 -1.73 -20.57 19.08
CA HIS A 287 -0.87 -21.27 18.11
C HIS A 287 -1.63 -21.68 16.84
N GLU A 288 -2.87 -22.16 16.97
CA GLU A 288 -3.71 -22.53 15.82
C GLU A 288 -4.10 -21.33 14.94
N PHE A 289 -4.44 -20.19 15.53
CA PHE A 289 -4.83 -18.97 14.79
C PHE A 289 -3.61 -18.22 14.23
N ALA A 290 -2.46 -18.29 14.91
CA ALA A 290 -1.20 -17.77 14.39
C ALA A 290 -0.69 -18.60 13.20
N ASP A 291 -0.95 -19.91 13.20
CA ASP A 291 -0.70 -20.78 12.05
C ASP A 291 -1.69 -20.50 10.90
N GLU A 292 -2.96 -20.17 11.18
CA GLU A 292 -3.92 -19.69 10.16
C GLU A 292 -3.57 -18.30 9.60
N MET A 293 -2.88 -17.46 10.39
CA MET A 293 -2.36 -16.16 9.96
C MET A 293 -1.05 -16.24 9.17
N LYS A 294 -0.31 -17.36 9.25
CA LYS A 294 0.88 -17.59 8.40
C LYS A 294 0.40 -17.65 6.96
N GLY A 295 0.84 -16.70 6.15
CA GLY A 295 0.40 -16.54 4.77
C GLY A 295 -0.30 -15.22 4.51
N ILE A 296 -0.95 -14.61 5.50
CA ILE A 296 -1.76 -13.40 5.32
C ILE A 296 -0.87 -12.16 5.46
N PRO A 297 -0.68 -11.35 4.40
CA PRO A 297 0.02 -10.08 4.50
C PRO A 297 -0.50 -9.24 5.67
N ILE A 298 0.43 -8.72 6.49
CA ILE A 298 0.21 -8.01 7.76
C ILE A 298 -0.71 -6.77 7.61
N HIS A 299 -1.02 -6.38 6.39
CA HIS A 299 -1.82 -5.21 6.07
C HIS A 299 -3.17 -5.51 5.40
N LEU A 300 -3.56 -6.78 5.24
CA LEU A 300 -4.89 -7.12 4.72
C LEU A 300 -6.01 -7.03 5.76
N THR A 301 -5.76 -6.41 6.93
CA THR A 301 -6.83 -5.99 7.85
C THR A 301 -7.56 -4.77 7.26
N ARG A 302 -8.47 -5.01 6.31
CA ARG A 302 -9.50 -4.03 5.95
C ARG A 302 -10.69 -4.23 6.87
N SER A 303 -10.79 -3.39 7.90
CA SER A 303 -12.10 -3.04 8.43
C SER A 303 -12.25 -1.53 8.34
N VAL A 304 -13.12 -1.13 7.40
CA VAL A 304 -13.94 0.08 7.43
C VAL A 304 -13.23 1.33 7.95
N PHE A 305 -12.36 1.89 7.14
CA PHE A 305 -12.22 3.34 7.14
C PHE A 305 -12.12 3.75 5.67
N TYR A 306 -13.23 4.30 5.17
CA TYR A 306 -13.53 5.05 3.94
C TYR A 306 -12.47 5.12 2.84
#